data_AF-A0AAN6PSK3-F1
#
_entry.id   AF-A0AAN6PSK3-F1
#
_cell.length_a   1.000
_cell.length_b   1.000
_cell.length_c   1.000
_cell.angle_alpha   90.00
_cell.angle_beta   90.00
_cell.angle_gamma   90.00
#
_symmetry.space_group_name_H-M   'P 1'
#
loop_
_entity.id
_entity.type
_entity.pdbx_description
1 polymer ?
#
loop_
_entity_poly.entity_id
_entity_poly.type
_entity_poly.pdbx_seq_one_letter_code
_entity_poly.pdbx_strand_id
1 'polypeptide(L)'
;MTPTQLPTWTHPVAKAVDDASQPPPAEVKGTIPPFHLHGERNCGDHVHDPKASHIARYLARHGGNRDPSSAWNLPCTNCHARTTLNQLHDLPCGDLICRDCLLVKALTAKLSIERNHAKLHDVRVQLVENHNAFFYPPSPLSARDKRMLLRRNAQLKRSMARLAGFTCCGADMQLGRFLPYMGAAASRELWLAIRWMSDDPRGHRACAWPDCGAYLPMCCRYVVPGEAGRRWYCVTCQGNSMDCARSLHAAQSKFPYLPSGQPALTPCR
;
A
#
# COMPACT_ATOMS: atom_id res chain seq x y z
N MET A 1 -69.37 -4.39 -4.42
CA MET A 1 -67.98 -4.78 -4.71
C MET A 1 -67.09 -3.65 -4.25
N THR A 2 -66.50 -3.81 -3.07
CA THR A 2 -65.74 -2.77 -2.35
C THR A 2 -64.26 -2.95 -2.67
N PRO A 3 -63.54 -1.91 -3.14
CA PRO A 3 -62.12 -2.05 -3.47
C PRO A 3 -61.28 -2.10 -2.19
N THR A 4 -60.49 -3.16 -2.05
CA THR A 4 -59.52 -3.36 -0.97
C THR A 4 -58.39 -2.34 -1.09
N GLN A 5 -58.28 -1.41 -0.13
CA GLN A 5 -57.12 -0.54 0.01
C GLN A 5 -55.93 -1.37 0.53
N LEU A 6 -54.82 -1.36 -0.21
CA LEU A 6 -53.53 -1.87 0.24
C LEU A 6 -52.97 -0.98 1.36
N PRO A 7 -52.28 -1.53 2.38
CA PRO A 7 -51.70 -0.72 3.44
C PRO A 7 -50.56 0.12 2.87
N THR A 8 -50.64 1.43 3.06
CA THR A 8 -49.55 2.36 2.85
C THR A 8 -48.47 2.07 3.88
N TRP A 9 -47.40 1.38 3.46
CA TRP A 9 -46.18 1.29 4.24
C TRP A 9 -45.50 2.66 4.23
N THR A 10 -45.80 3.47 5.22
CA THR A 10 -44.96 4.61 5.56
C THR A 10 -43.65 4.06 6.10
N HIS A 11 -42.63 4.01 5.23
CA HIS A 11 -41.26 3.91 5.72
C HIS A 11 -41.07 5.01 6.76
N PRO A 12 -40.60 4.70 7.98
CA PRO A 12 -40.09 5.75 8.83
C PRO A 12 -38.99 6.43 8.01
N VAL A 13 -39.18 7.71 7.71
CA VAL A 13 -38.10 8.58 7.27
C VAL A 13 -37.14 8.55 8.45
N ALA A 14 -36.19 7.62 8.42
CA ALA A 14 -35.02 7.68 9.26
C ALA A 14 -34.48 9.08 9.03
N LYS A 15 -34.50 9.91 10.08
CA LYS A 15 -33.77 11.17 10.10
C LYS A 15 -32.42 10.88 9.46
N ALA A 16 -32.13 11.56 8.37
CA ALA A 16 -30.78 11.63 7.83
C ALA A 16 -29.91 12.21 8.95
N VAL A 17 -29.40 11.33 9.81
CA VAL A 17 -28.41 11.66 10.81
C VAL A 17 -27.18 11.94 9.97
N ASP A 18 -26.82 13.23 9.86
CA ASP A 18 -25.62 13.76 9.23
C ASP A 18 -24.67 12.68 8.69
N ASP A 19 -24.80 12.39 7.41
CA ASP A 19 -23.84 11.61 6.61
C ASP A 19 -22.54 12.40 6.39
N ALA A 20 -22.21 13.31 7.32
CA ALA A 20 -20.95 13.99 7.36
C ALA A 20 -19.87 12.94 7.58
N SER A 21 -18.83 12.98 6.75
CA SER A 21 -17.61 12.16 6.88
C SER A 21 -17.02 12.34 8.27
N GLN A 22 -17.43 11.49 9.22
CA GLN A 22 -16.86 11.53 10.56
C GLN A 22 -15.39 11.08 10.47
N PRO A 23 -14.48 11.78 11.17
CA PRO A 23 -13.09 11.35 11.22
C PRO A 23 -13.02 9.93 11.82
N PRO A 24 -12.03 9.13 11.41
CA PRO A 24 -11.89 7.80 11.94
C PRO A 24 -11.58 7.87 13.44
N PRO A 25 -11.93 6.82 14.22
CA PRO A 25 -11.50 6.70 15.61
C PRO A 25 -9.97 6.87 15.75
N ALA A 26 -9.53 7.35 16.91
CA ALA A 26 -8.12 7.64 17.17
C ALA A 26 -7.20 6.44 16.91
N GLU A 27 -7.66 5.22 17.24
CA GLU A 27 -6.96 3.97 16.96
C GLU A 27 -6.68 3.76 15.46
N VAL A 28 -7.67 3.99 14.60
CA VAL A 28 -7.52 3.88 13.15
C VAL A 28 -6.64 5.01 12.63
N LYS A 29 -6.88 6.24 13.09
CA LYS A 29 -6.10 7.42 12.71
C LYS A 29 -4.60 7.21 12.98
N GLY A 30 -4.24 6.59 14.10
CA GLY A 30 -2.86 6.27 14.47
C GLY A 30 -2.16 5.28 13.55
N THR A 31 -2.90 4.47 12.78
CA THR A 31 -2.31 3.50 11.82
C THR A 31 -2.06 4.07 10.43
N ILE A 32 -2.65 5.23 10.14
CA ILE A 32 -2.57 5.91 8.85
C ILE A 32 -1.40 6.88 8.89
N PRO A 33 -0.40 6.77 7.99
CA PRO A 33 0.69 7.74 7.93
C PRO A 33 0.16 9.16 7.74
N PRO A 34 0.79 10.18 8.33
CA PRO A 34 0.37 11.57 8.19
C PRO A 34 0.77 12.11 6.81
N PHE A 35 0.08 11.68 5.74
CA PHE A 35 0.46 11.97 4.35
C PHE A 35 0.61 13.47 4.04
N HIS A 36 -0.15 14.33 4.73
CA HIS A 36 -0.06 15.79 4.62
C HIS A 36 1.30 16.36 5.07
N LEU A 37 2.04 15.61 5.89
CA LEU A 37 3.40 15.96 6.31
C LEU A 37 4.46 15.48 5.31
N HIS A 38 4.12 14.58 4.40
CA HIS A 38 5.06 14.01 3.43
C HIS A 38 5.31 14.94 2.25
N GLY A 39 6.53 14.93 1.71
CA GLY A 39 6.86 15.75 0.56
C GLY A 39 8.36 15.93 0.36
N GLU A 40 8.69 16.75 -0.64
CA GLU A 40 10.06 17.05 -1.05
C GLU A 40 10.88 17.73 0.05
N ARG A 41 10.24 18.55 0.88
CA ARG A 41 10.87 19.22 2.04
C ARG A 41 11.52 18.26 3.05
N ASN A 42 11.15 16.98 3.02
CA ASN A 42 11.73 15.97 3.89
C ASN A 42 12.98 15.31 3.26
N CYS A 43 13.28 15.61 1.99
CA CYS A 43 14.44 15.12 1.26
C CYS A 43 15.58 16.14 1.35
N GLY A 44 16.84 15.69 1.29
CA GLY A 44 18.01 16.58 1.31
C GLY A 44 18.83 16.54 2.59
N ASP A 45 18.38 15.83 3.63
CA ASP A 45 19.14 15.64 4.88
C ASP A 45 19.35 14.15 5.20
N HIS A 46 19.47 13.31 4.15
CA HIS A 46 19.73 11.89 4.35
C HIS A 46 21.12 11.68 4.96
N VAL A 47 21.13 11.14 6.19
CA VAL A 47 22.36 10.72 6.84
C VAL A 47 22.76 9.37 6.28
N HIS A 48 23.82 9.40 5.49
CA HIS A 48 24.44 8.23 4.90
C HIS A 48 25.60 7.79 5.77
N ASP A 49 25.57 6.57 6.28
CA ASP A 49 26.77 5.96 6.86
C ASP A 49 27.68 5.47 5.72
N PRO A 50 28.83 6.11 5.46
CA PRO A 50 29.72 5.71 4.38
C PRO A 50 30.37 4.35 4.64
N LYS A 51 30.34 3.85 5.89
CA LYS A 51 30.81 2.52 6.27
C LYS A 51 29.72 1.45 6.09
N ALA A 52 28.46 1.84 5.92
CA ALA A 52 27.40 0.91 5.60
C ALA A 52 27.67 0.22 4.26
N SER A 53 27.47 -1.10 4.22
CA SER A 53 27.85 -1.95 3.09
C SER A 53 27.29 -1.51 1.73
N HIS A 54 26.13 -0.83 1.73
CA HIS A 54 25.43 -0.37 0.53
C HIS A 54 26.10 0.85 -0.09
N ILE A 55 26.48 1.82 0.74
CA ILE A 55 27.12 3.07 0.32
C ILE A 55 28.57 2.82 -0.05
N ALA A 56 29.29 2.02 0.74
CA ALA A 56 30.65 1.59 0.42
C ALA A 56 30.72 0.92 -0.96
N ARG A 57 29.78 0.00 -1.26
CA ARG A 57 29.67 -0.64 -2.59
C ARG A 57 29.41 0.36 -3.71
N TYR A 58 28.56 1.35 -3.47
CA TYR A 58 28.27 2.37 -4.46
C TYR A 58 29.51 3.25 -4.73
N LEU A 59 30.18 3.72 -3.68
CA LEU A 59 31.38 4.58 -3.79
C LEU A 59 32.54 3.86 -4.46
N ALA A 60 32.71 2.57 -4.20
CA ALA A 60 33.69 1.72 -4.90
C ALA A 60 33.42 1.61 -6.41
N ARG A 61 32.13 1.61 -6.83
CA ARG A 61 31.73 1.48 -8.24
C ARG A 61 31.80 2.79 -9.01
N HIS A 62 31.46 3.91 -8.36
CA HIS A 62 31.17 5.16 -9.07
C HIS A 62 32.12 6.31 -8.77
N GLY A 63 33.09 6.15 -7.85
CA GLY A 63 34.16 7.12 -7.63
C GLY A 63 33.64 8.50 -7.20
N GLY A 64 33.55 8.76 -5.90
CA GLY A 64 33.27 10.11 -5.39
C GLY A 64 34.48 11.03 -5.59
N ASN A 65 34.26 12.25 -6.07
CA ASN A 65 35.30 13.28 -6.02
C ASN A 65 35.50 13.65 -4.54
N ARG A 66 36.66 13.29 -3.97
CA ARG A 66 36.97 13.41 -2.53
C ARG A 66 37.38 14.82 -2.15
N ASP A 67 36.60 15.83 -2.51
CA ASP A 67 36.81 17.16 -1.95
C ASP A 67 35.97 17.27 -0.67
N PRO A 68 36.61 17.29 0.52
CA PRO A 68 35.93 17.35 1.82
C PRO A 68 35.11 18.64 2.02
N SER A 69 35.28 19.65 1.17
CA SER A 69 34.51 20.89 1.18
C SER A 69 33.27 20.86 0.28
N SER A 70 33.15 19.85 -0.60
CA SER A 70 32.07 19.76 -1.58
C SER A 70 31.02 18.73 -1.17
N ALA A 71 29.73 19.08 -1.29
CA ALA A 71 28.66 18.10 -1.20
C ALA A 71 28.91 17.01 -2.27
N TRP A 72 28.96 15.74 -1.86
CA TRP A 72 29.29 14.65 -2.76
C TRP A 72 28.24 14.55 -3.86
N ASN A 73 28.57 15.01 -5.06
CA ASN A 73 27.66 14.98 -6.21
C ASN A 73 27.80 13.66 -6.96
N LEU A 74 26.87 12.75 -6.67
CA LEU A 74 26.87 11.37 -7.16
C LEU A 74 25.74 11.16 -8.19
N PRO A 75 25.95 10.31 -9.21
CA PRO A 75 24.92 10.03 -10.20
C PRO A 75 23.83 9.09 -9.65
N CYS A 76 22.56 9.41 -9.85
CA CYS A 76 21.48 8.44 -9.64
C CYS A 76 21.75 7.16 -10.46
N THR A 77 21.62 5.98 -9.84
CA THR A 77 21.91 4.70 -10.50
C THR A 77 20.96 4.42 -11.67
N ASN A 78 19.74 4.96 -11.62
CA ASN A 78 18.72 4.72 -12.65
C ASN A 78 18.77 5.74 -13.79
N CYS A 79 18.81 7.04 -13.49
CA CYS A 79 18.70 8.09 -14.50
C CYS A 79 20.01 8.84 -14.77
N HIS A 80 21.08 8.52 -14.04
CA HIS A 80 22.40 9.16 -14.12
C HIS A 80 22.43 10.67 -13.86
N ALA A 81 21.30 11.28 -13.49
CA ALA A 81 21.26 12.67 -13.03
C ALA A 81 22.16 12.83 -11.80
N ARG A 82 22.99 13.87 -11.79
CA ARG A 82 23.89 14.15 -10.68
C ARG A 82 23.14 14.93 -9.61
N THR A 83 23.19 14.39 -8.40
CA THR A 83 22.46 14.88 -7.24
C THR A 83 23.40 14.81 -6.03
N THR A 84 23.22 15.69 -5.06
CA THR A 84 24.00 15.65 -3.83
C THR A 84 23.67 14.36 -3.05
N LEU A 85 24.65 13.75 -2.40
CA LEU A 85 24.48 12.47 -1.71
C LEU A 85 23.31 12.49 -0.72
N ASN A 86 23.14 13.58 0.04
CA ASN A 86 22.03 13.80 0.99
C ASN A 86 20.63 13.86 0.35
N GLN A 87 20.52 13.92 -0.98
CA GLN A 87 19.28 13.86 -1.75
C GLN A 87 19.08 12.51 -2.47
N LEU A 88 20.02 11.57 -2.30
CA LEU A 88 19.91 10.22 -2.83
C LEU A 88 19.33 9.27 -1.77
N HIS A 89 18.52 8.32 -2.22
CA HIS A 89 17.97 7.27 -1.40
C HIS A 89 18.76 5.99 -1.63
N ASP A 90 19.35 5.43 -0.58
CA ASP A 90 19.99 4.12 -0.64
C ASP A 90 18.93 3.04 -0.84
N LEU A 91 19.22 2.00 -1.60
CA LEU A 91 18.40 0.79 -1.67
C LEU A 91 19.15 -0.39 -1.06
N PRO A 92 18.45 -1.42 -0.52
CA PRO A 92 19.10 -2.60 0.03
C PRO A 92 19.97 -3.39 -0.98
N CYS A 93 19.79 -3.21 -2.28
CA CYS A 93 20.71 -3.77 -3.29
C CYS A 93 22.08 -3.06 -3.34
N GLY A 94 22.20 -1.85 -2.79
CA GLY A 94 23.40 -1.00 -2.90
C GLY A 94 23.31 0.09 -3.97
N ASP A 95 22.16 0.24 -4.61
CA ASP A 95 21.93 1.32 -5.58
C ASP A 95 21.48 2.59 -4.86
N LEU A 96 21.93 3.75 -5.36
CA LEU A 96 21.47 5.06 -4.90
C LEU A 96 20.55 5.66 -5.96
N ILE A 97 19.34 6.09 -5.59
CA ILE A 97 18.36 6.66 -6.51
C ILE A 97 17.93 8.06 -6.09
N CYS A 98 17.73 8.96 -7.05
CA CYS A 98 17.12 10.25 -6.77
C CYS A 98 15.62 10.11 -6.46
N ARG A 99 15.04 11.17 -5.90
CA ARG A 99 13.61 11.25 -5.58
C ARG A 99 12.70 10.94 -6.77
N ASP A 100 13.01 11.45 -7.96
CA ASP A 100 12.18 11.21 -9.14
C ASP A 100 12.17 9.73 -9.53
N CYS A 101 13.33 9.09 -9.47
CA CYS A 101 13.44 7.65 -9.70
C CYS A 101 12.72 6.85 -8.61
N LEU A 102 12.70 7.32 -7.36
CA LEU A 102 11.91 6.72 -6.29
C LEU A 102 10.40 6.81 -6.56
N LEU A 103 9.90 7.96 -7.06
CA LEU A 103 8.51 8.11 -7.49
C LEU A 103 8.17 7.15 -8.65
N VAL A 104 9.07 6.99 -9.61
CA VAL A 104 8.91 6.00 -10.70
C VAL A 104 8.84 4.58 -10.15
N LYS A 105 9.66 4.22 -9.13
CA LYS A 105 9.57 2.89 -8.48
C LYS A 105 8.22 2.70 -7.76
N ALA A 106 7.73 3.72 -7.06
CA ALA A 106 6.42 3.66 -6.40
C ALA A 106 5.28 3.43 -7.41
N LEU A 107 5.29 4.18 -8.52
CA LEU A 107 4.33 4.00 -9.62
C LEU A 107 4.47 2.61 -10.26
N THR A 108 5.70 2.15 -10.49
CA THR A 108 5.97 0.82 -11.05
C THR A 108 5.38 -0.28 -10.17
N ALA A 109 5.46 -0.16 -8.85
CA ALA A 109 4.86 -1.13 -7.93
C ALA A 109 3.33 -1.22 -8.11
N LYS A 110 2.65 -0.06 -8.17
CA LYS A 110 1.20 0.01 -8.44
C LYS A 110 0.84 -0.68 -9.77
N LEU A 111 1.49 -0.28 -10.86
CA LEU A 111 1.25 -0.85 -12.20
C LEU A 111 1.56 -2.35 -12.24
N SER A 112 2.58 -2.80 -11.52
CA SER A 112 2.95 -4.22 -11.44
C SER A 112 1.89 -5.04 -10.69
N ILE A 113 1.30 -4.49 -9.62
CA ILE A 113 0.19 -5.12 -8.90
C ILE A 113 -1.01 -5.27 -9.81
N GLU A 114 -1.41 -4.20 -10.51
CA GLU A 114 -2.53 -4.23 -11.44
C GLU A 114 -2.31 -5.26 -12.56
N ARG A 115 -1.13 -5.22 -13.19
CA ARG A 115 -0.77 -6.14 -14.29
C ARG A 115 -0.72 -7.61 -13.84
N ASN A 116 -0.25 -7.88 -12.62
CA ASN A 116 -0.07 -9.23 -12.11
C ASN A 116 -1.16 -9.66 -11.13
N HIS A 117 -2.31 -8.97 -11.08
CA HIS A 117 -3.31 -9.14 -10.04
C HIS A 117 -3.72 -10.60 -9.81
N ALA A 118 -4.07 -11.34 -10.86
CA ALA A 118 -4.46 -12.75 -10.75
C ALA A 118 -3.35 -13.62 -10.15
N LYS A 119 -2.12 -13.51 -10.68
CA LYS A 119 -0.95 -14.26 -10.17
C LYS A 119 -0.62 -13.89 -8.72
N LEU A 120 -0.74 -12.61 -8.38
CA LEU A 120 -0.53 -12.14 -7.01
C LEU A 120 -1.61 -12.68 -6.07
N HIS A 121 -2.86 -12.73 -6.51
CA HIS A 121 -3.95 -13.34 -5.75
C HIS A 121 -3.66 -14.81 -5.45
N ASP A 122 -3.27 -15.60 -6.45
CA ASP A 122 -2.93 -17.02 -6.28
C ASP A 122 -1.78 -17.22 -5.29
N VAL A 123 -0.71 -16.40 -5.40
CA VAL A 123 0.41 -16.44 -4.46
C VAL A 123 -0.03 -16.08 -3.04
N ARG A 124 -0.93 -15.13 -2.89
CA ARG A 124 -1.47 -14.72 -1.58
C ARG A 124 -2.37 -15.78 -0.97
N VAL A 125 -3.19 -16.46 -1.76
CA VAL A 125 -3.98 -17.63 -1.30
C VAL A 125 -3.05 -18.73 -0.79
N GLN A 126 -1.99 -19.07 -1.53
CA GLN A 126 -0.99 -20.05 -1.09
C GLN A 126 -0.22 -19.62 0.17
N LEU A 127 0.01 -18.32 0.37
CA LEU A 127 0.61 -17.81 1.60
C LEU A 127 -0.31 -18.03 2.81
N VAL A 128 -1.61 -17.78 2.66
CA VAL A 128 -2.62 -18.04 3.70
C VAL A 128 -2.73 -19.54 3.99
N GLU A 129 -2.77 -20.39 2.97
CA GLU A 129 -2.79 -21.84 3.13
C GLU A 129 -1.55 -22.35 3.89
N ASN A 130 -0.35 -21.90 3.51
CA ASN A 130 0.87 -22.28 4.22
C ASN A 130 0.90 -21.75 5.66
N HIS A 131 0.34 -20.56 5.92
CA HIS A 131 0.21 -20.03 7.27
C HIS A 131 -0.72 -20.91 8.11
N ASN A 132 -1.90 -21.25 7.58
CA ASN A 132 -2.86 -22.12 8.27
C ASN A 132 -2.27 -23.51 8.51
N ALA A 133 -1.59 -24.09 7.52
CA ALA A 133 -0.91 -25.37 7.68
C ALA A 133 0.19 -25.34 8.75
N PHE A 134 0.84 -24.19 8.97
CA PHE A 134 1.89 -24.05 9.99
C PHE A 134 1.35 -23.84 11.41
N PHE A 135 0.33 -22.99 11.57
CA PHE A 135 -0.20 -22.59 12.89
C PHE A 135 -1.39 -23.43 13.36
N TYR A 136 -2.17 -24.00 12.44
CA TYR A 136 -3.35 -24.81 12.73
C TYR A 136 -3.28 -26.16 12.00
N PRO A 137 -2.19 -26.93 12.19
CA PRO A 137 -2.07 -28.21 11.50
C PRO A 137 -3.07 -29.23 12.08
N PRO A 138 -3.65 -30.11 11.26
CA PRO A 138 -4.55 -31.17 11.74
C PRO A 138 -3.82 -32.22 12.59
N SER A 139 -2.48 -32.25 12.55
CA SER A 139 -1.63 -33.13 13.36
C SER A 139 -0.28 -32.47 13.62
N PRO A 140 0.45 -32.85 14.68
CA PRO A 140 1.75 -32.25 14.99
C PRO A 140 2.72 -32.35 13.81
N LEU A 141 3.22 -31.20 13.35
CA LEU A 141 4.17 -31.15 12.24
C LEU A 141 5.56 -31.65 12.66
N SER A 142 6.15 -32.50 11.83
CA SER A 142 7.55 -32.88 12.00
C SER A 142 8.49 -31.67 11.79
N ALA A 143 9.70 -31.74 12.34
CA ALA A 143 10.73 -30.71 12.11
C ALA A 143 11.12 -30.57 10.63
N ARG A 144 10.96 -31.63 9.83
CA ARG A 144 11.16 -31.59 8.38
C ARG A 144 10.07 -30.77 7.70
N ASP A 145 8.81 -31.02 8.04
CA ASP A 145 7.66 -30.33 7.44
C ASP A 145 7.65 -28.84 7.78
N LYS A 146 7.94 -28.49 9.04
CA LYS A 146 8.12 -27.09 9.46
C LYS A 146 9.17 -26.38 8.60
N ARG A 147 10.32 -27.01 8.36
CA ARG A 147 11.37 -26.45 7.49
C ARG A 147 10.93 -26.29 6.04
N MET A 148 10.19 -27.26 5.49
CA MET A 148 9.66 -27.17 4.13
C MET A 148 8.64 -26.02 3.99
N LEU A 149 7.70 -25.89 4.93
CA LEU A 149 6.72 -24.81 4.94
C LEU A 149 7.39 -23.44 5.06
N LEU A 150 8.39 -23.28 5.92
CA LEU A 150 9.15 -22.04 6.05
C LEU A 150 9.90 -21.67 4.75
N ARG A 151 10.54 -22.65 4.08
CA ARG A 151 11.20 -22.43 2.79
C ARG A 151 10.21 -22.04 1.69
N ARG A 152 9.07 -22.73 1.60
CA ARG A 152 8.01 -22.42 0.65
C ARG A 152 7.44 -21.03 0.88
N ASN A 153 7.18 -20.66 2.15
CA ASN A 153 6.71 -19.33 2.52
C ASN A 153 7.72 -18.25 2.11
N ALA A 154 9.01 -18.45 2.37
CA ALA A 154 10.06 -17.52 1.93
C ALA A 154 10.11 -17.37 0.40
N GLN A 155 9.94 -18.46 -0.35
CA GLN A 155 9.89 -18.42 -1.82
C GLN A 155 8.66 -17.69 -2.35
N LEU A 156 7.49 -17.92 -1.75
CA LEU A 156 6.24 -17.23 -2.11
C LEU A 156 6.36 -15.73 -1.83
N LYS A 157 6.87 -15.33 -0.66
CA LYS A 157 7.12 -13.90 -0.33
C LYS A 157 8.05 -13.23 -1.34
N ARG A 158 9.15 -13.87 -1.73
CA ARG A 158 10.05 -13.35 -2.78
C ARG A 158 9.36 -13.23 -4.14
N SER A 159 8.59 -14.25 -4.52
CA SER A 159 7.85 -14.25 -5.79
C SER A 159 6.80 -13.14 -5.81
N MET A 160 6.10 -12.96 -4.69
CA MET A 160 5.11 -11.93 -4.48
C MET A 160 5.71 -10.52 -4.59
N ALA A 161 6.81 -10.25 -3.88
CA ALA A 161 7.52 -8.97 -3.95
C ALA A 161 8.01 -8.66 -5.37
N ARG A 162 8.54 -9.67 -6.08
CA ARG A 162 8.98 -9.53 -7.47
C ARG A 162 7.82 -9.20 -8.42
N LEU A 163 6.71 -9.94 -8.32
CA LEU A 163 5.52 -9.71 -9.16
C LEU A 163 4.89 -8.33 -8.93
N ALA A 164 4.94 -7.84 -7.70
CA ALA A 164 4.41 -6.54 -7.33
C ALA A 164 5.40 -5.38 -7.52
N GLY A 165 6.56 -5.62 -8.15
CA GLY A 165 7.51 -4.55 -8.46
C GLY A 165 8.24 -3.97 -7.25
N PHE A 166 8.29 -4.68 -6.11
CA PHE A 166 8.99 -4.25 -4.89
C PHE A 166 10.46 -4.68 -4.84
N THR A 167 11.00 -5.28 -5.90
CA THR A 167 12.39 -5.77 -5.91
C THR A 167 13.30 -4.97 -6.84
N CYS A 168 14.56 -4.78 -6.43
CA CYS A 168 15.65 -4.26 -7.25
C CYS A 168 16.87 -5.18 -7.07
N CYS A 169 17.48 -5.62 -8.18
CA CYS A 169 18.65 -6.52 -8.17
C CYS A 169 18.44 -7.79 -7.29
N GLY A 170 17.20 -8.31 -7.26
CA GLY A 170 16.83 -9.48 -6.46
C GLY A 170 16.57 -9.22 -4.96
N ALA A 171 16.80 -7.99 -4.47
CA ALA A 171 16.51 -7.58 -3.10
C ALA A 171 15.19 -6.81 -3.01
N ASP A 172 14.50 -6.92 -1.86
CA ASP A 172 13.36 -6.05 -1.53
C ASP A 172 13.85 -4.61 -1.40
N MET A 173 13.21 -3.68 -2.11
CA MET A 173 13.54 -2.26 -2.09
C MET A 173 13.14 -1.57 -0.78
N GLN A 174 12.28 -2.20 0.03
CA GLN A 174 11.71 -1.64 1.25
C GLN A 174 11.09 -0.26 1.05
N LEU A 175 10.32 -0.08 -0.04
CA LEU A 175 9.83 1.22 -0.48
C LEU A 175 9.04 2.00 0.60
N GLY A 176 8.46 1.29 1.57
CA GLY A 176 7.75 1.88 2.71
C GLY A 176 8.58 2.84 3.56
N ARG A 177 9.91 2.67 3.62
CA ARG A 177 10.78 3.57 4.40
C ARG A 177 10.91 4.97 3.77
N PHE A 178 10.56 5.12 2.50
CA PHE A 178 10.68 6.38 1.78
C PHE A 178 9.37 7.15 1.61
N LEU A 179 8.28 6.67 2.23
CA LEU A 179 6.98 7.34 2.20
C LEU A 179 7.06 8.85 2.55
N PRO A 180 7.85 9.29 3.55
CA PRO A 180 7.94 10.70 3.91
C PRO A 180 8.52 11.62 2.84
N TYR A 181 9.33 11.08 1.91
CA TYR A 181 10.04 11.84 0.88
C TYR A 181 9.23 12.00 -0.41
N MET A 182 8.11 11.30 -0.50
CA MET A 182 7.16 11.38 -1.62
C MET A 182 6.08 12.43 -1.32
N GLY A 183 5.51 13.02 -2.38
CA GLY A 183 4.30 13.84 -2.22
C GLY A 183 3.15 13.03 -1.62
N ALA A 184 2.22 13.70 -0.93
CA ALA A 184 1.11 13.08 -0.20
C ALA A 184 0.35 12.02 -1.02
N ALA A 185 0.05 12.32 -2.29
CA ALA A 185 -0.66 11.41 -3.19
C ALA A 185 0.13 10.12 -3.48
N ALA A 186 1.38 10.25 -3.93
CA ALA A 186 2.24 9.11 -4.24
C ALA A 186 2.53 8.25 -2.99
N SER A 187 2.73 8.91 -1.86
CA SER A 187 2.93 8.25 -0.56
C SER A 187 1.70 7.42 -0.15
N ARG A 188 0.49 8.00 -0.27
CA ARG A 188 -0.76 7.29 -0.01
C ARG A 188 -0.92 6.07 -0.93
N GLU A 189 -0.69 6.23 -2.23
CA GLU A 189 -0.82 5.14 -3.20
C GLU A 189 0.15 3.99 -2.92
N LEU A 190 1.42 4.31 -2.64
CA LEU A 190 2.41 3.30 -2.29
C LEU A 190 2.07 2.62 -0.96
N TRP A 191 1.61 3.38 0.05
CA TRP A 191 1.18 2.81 1.31
C TRP A 191 0.01 1.85 1.13
N LEU A 192 -0.99 2.22 0.32
CA LEU A 192 -2.09 1.32 -0.05
C LEU A 192 -1.56 0.06 -0.73
N ALA A 193 -0.64 0.18 -1.68
CA ALA A 193 -0.01 -0.96 -2.34
C ALA A 193 0.68 -1.89 -1.33
N ILE A 194 1.46 -1.35 -0.40
CA ILE A 194 2.12 -2.11 0.67
C ILE A 194 1.08 -2.82 1.56
N ARG A 195 -0.02 -2.13 1.92
CA ARG A 195 -1.09 -2.72 2.73
C ARG A 195 -1.80 -3.85 1.99
N TRP A 196 -2.13 -3.67 0.72
CA TRP A 196 -2.78 -4.71 -0.07
C TRP A 196 -1.93 -5.97 -0.19
N MET A 197 -0.61 -5.82 -0.33
CA MET A 197 0.33 -6.95 -0.37
C MET A 197 0.42 -7.68 0.97
N SER A 198 0.23 -6.98 2.08
CA SER A 198 0.46 -7.50 3.44
C SER A 198 -0.80 -8.04 4.10
N ASP A 199 -1.95 -7.44 3.82
CA ASP A 199 -3.22 -7.76 4.44
C ASP A 199 -3.74 -9.13 3.97
N ASP A 200 -4.52 -9.81 4.83
CA ASP A 200 -5.17 -11.07 4.47
C ASP A 200 -6.16 -10.84 3.30
N PRO A 201 -6.05 -11.59 2.18
CA PRO A 201 -6.93 -11.43 1.02
C PRO A 201 -8.42 -11.61 1.36
N ARG A 202 -8.78 -12.43 2.35
CA ARG A 202 -10.19 -12.62 2.79
C ARG A 202 -10.78 -11.36 3.40
N GLY A 203 -9.91 -10.54 3.98
CA GLY A 203 -10.26 -9.26 4.57
C GLY A 203 -10.52 -8.17 3.53
N HIS A 204 -10.04 -8.29 2.30
CA HIS A 204 -10.03 -7.19 1.33
C HIS A 204 -11.44 -6.70 0.99
N ARG A 205 -11.63 -5.37 0.97
CA ARG A 205 -12.82 -4.71 0.43
C ARG A 205 -12.43 -3.48 -0.39
N ALA A 206 -13.39 -3.02 -1.17
CA ALA A 206 -13.35 -1.74 -1.85
C ALA A 206 -14.27 -0.72 -1.17
N CYS A 207 -13.96 0.55 -1.35
CA CYS A 207 -14.78 1.66 -0.91
C CYS A 207 -16.14 1.63 -1.60
N ALA A 208 -17.23 1.71 -0.81
CA ALA A 208 -18.59 1.68 -1.32
C ALA A 208 -19.02 2.99 -2.01
N TRP A 209 -18.25 4.07 -1.87
CA TRP A 209 -18.50 5.33 -2.57
C TRP A 209 -18.41 5.11 -4.09
N PRO A 210 -19.46 5.44 -4.88
CA PRO A 210 -19.57 5.08 -6.30
C PRO A 210 -18.34 5.43 -7.14
N ASP A 211 -17.78 6.62 -6.90
CA ASP A 211 -16.66 7.15 -7.69
C ASP A 211 -15.29 6.78 -7.12
N CYS A 212 -15.23 6.30 -5.87
CA CYS A 212 -13.97 6.01 -5.21
C CYS A 212 -13.46 4.62 -5.56
N GLY A 213 -14.23 3.57 -5.20
CA GLY A 213 -13.86 2.17 -5.42
C GLY A 213 -12.48 1.74 -4.88
N ALA A 214 -11.80 2.59 -4.11
CA ALA A 214 -10.43 2.35 -3.68
C ALA A 214 -10.36 1.17 -2.70
N TYR A 215 -9.24 0.46 -2.72
CA TYR A 215 -8.96 -0.54 -1.71
C TYR A 215 -8.98 0.08 -0.30
N LEU A 216 -9.58 -0.65 0.63
CA LEU A 216 -9.67 -0.29 2.03
C LEU A 216 -8.79 -1.24 2.87
N PRO A 217 -7.72 -0.74 3.51
CA PRO A 217 -6.84 -1.55 4.33
C PRO A 217 -7.53 -2.10 5.58
N MET A 218 -7.09 -3.28 6.03
CA MET A 218 -7.61 -3.93 7.23
C MET A 218 -7.36 -3.11 8.50
N CYS A 219 -6.29 -2.32 8.54
CA CYS A 219 -6.01 -1.42 9.66
C CYS A 219 -6.96 -0.20 9.72
N CYS A 220 -7.73 0.04 8.67
CA CYS A 220 -8.72 1.12 8.62
C CYS A 220 -10.13 0.67 9.04
N ARG A 221 -10.27 -0.58 9.50
CA ARG A 221 -11.51 -1.16 10.00
C ARG A 221 -11.71 -0.84 11.48
N TYR A 222 -12.91 -0.42 11.85
CA TYR A 222 -13.32 -0.14 13.22
C TYR A 222 -14.78 -0.54 13.47
N VAL A 223 -15.18 -0.55 14.74
CA VAL A 223 -16.55 -0.81 15.19
C VAL A 223 -17.11 0.47 15.79
N VAL A 224 -18.37 0.79 15.49
CA VAL A 224 -19.07 1.90 16.13
C VAL A 224 -19.88 1.36 17.30
N PRO A 225 -19.67 1.85 18.54
CA PRO A 225 -20.47 1.43 19.69
C PRO A 225 -21.97 1.61 19.43
N GLY A 226 -22.75 0.55 19.66
CA GLY A 226 -24.20 0.55 19.43
C GLY A 226 -24.63 0.20 17.99
N GLU A 227 -23.69 0.02 17.07
CA GLU A 227 -23.98 -0.49 15.71
C GLU A 227 -23.62 -1.98 15.59
N ALA A 228 -24.46 -2.76 14.91
CA ALA A 228 -24.23 -4.18 14.65
C ALA A 228 -23.15 -4.44 13.57
N GLY A 229 -22.65 -3.38 12.91
CA GLY A 229 -21.78 -3.46 11.74
C GLY A 229 -20.36 -2.96 11.99
N ARG A 230 -19.45 -3.35 11.08
CA ARG A 230 -18.11 -2.77 11.00
C ARG A 230 -18.11 -1.61 10.02
N ARG A 231 -17.29 -0.59 10.30
CA ARG A 231 -17.05 0.54 9.41
C ARG A 231 -15.59 0.59 9.00
N TRP A 232 -15.35 1.10 7.81
CA TRP A 232 -14.04 1.19 7.20
C TRP A 232 -13.79 2.63 6.78
N TYR A 233 -12.65 3.18 7.16
CA TYR A 233 -12.26 4.53 6.74
C TYR A 233 -11.48 4.48 5.42
N CYS A 234 -11.91 5.28 4.44
CA CYS A 234 -11.22 5.37 3.14
C CYS A 234 -10.19 6.49 3.15
N VAL A 235 -8.89 6.15 3.08
CA VAL A 235 -7.83 7.17 3.00
C VAL A 235 -7.79 7.94 1.67
N THR A 236 -8.50 7.47 0.64
CA THR A 236 -8.56 8.12 -0.68
C THR A 236 -9.62 9.21 -0.72
N CYS A 237 -10.89 8.89 -0.41
CA CYS A 237 -11.97 9.88 -0.38
C CYS A 237 -12.24 10.49 1.01
N GLN A 238 -11.56 10.01 2.05
CA GLN A 238 -11.73 10.43 3.45
C GLN A 238 -13.14 10.17 4.03
N GLY A 239 -13.96 9.39 3.32
CA GLY A 239 -15.29 8.96 3.76
C GLY A 239 -15.26 7.61 4.49
N ASN A 240 -16.39 7.29 5.14
CA ASN A 240 -16.62 6.00 5.77
C ASN A 240 -17.42 5.07 4.85
N SER A 241 -17.11 3.78 4.91
CA SER A 241 -17.81 2.71 4.19
C SER A 241 -18.31 1.69 5.19
N MET A 242 -19.58 1.31 5.10
CA MET A 242 -20.16 0.22 5.90
C MET A 242 -19.77 -1.16 5.34
N ASP A 243 -19.83 -2.20 6.17
CA ASP A 243 -19.63 -3.61 5.82
C ASP A 243 -20.80 -4.19 4.98
N CYS A 244 -21.26 -3.43 3.98
CA CYS A 244 -22.10 -3.89 2.87
C CYS A 244 -21.30 -3.88 1.54
N ALA A 245 -19.98 -3.70 1.62
CA ALA A 245 -19.07 -3.63 0.49
C ALA A 245 -18.87 -5.00 -0.18
N ARG A 246 -19.04 -5.04 -1.51
CA ARG A 246 -18.75 -6.18 -2.38
C ARG A 246 -17.42 -6.83 -1.99
N SER A 247 -17.43 -8.13 -1.69
CA SER A 247 -16.20 -8.91 -1.58
C SER A 247 -15.48 -8.88 -2.94
N LEU A 248 -14.19 -8.56 -2.96
CA LEU A 248 -13.34 -8.56 -4.15
C LEU A 248 -13.05 -10.01 -4.59
N HIS A 249 -14.07 -10.78 -4.97
CA HIS A 249 -13.94 -12.22 -5.23
C HIS A 249 -13.70 -12.63 -6.68
N ALA A 250 -13.90 -11.75 -7.67
CA ALA A 250 -13.47 -12.03 -9.03
C ALA A 250 -13.44 -10.74 -9.86
N ALA A 251 -12.38 -10.52 -10.63
CA ALA A 251 -12.28 -9.55 -11.72
C ALA A 251 -12.33 -8.02 -11.42
N GLN A 252 -12.42 -7.55 -10.17
CA GLN A 252 -12.18 -6.13 -9.88
C GLN A 252 -10.69 -5.85 -9.64
N SER A 253 -9.95 -5.66 -10.74
CA SER A 253 -8.57 -5.14 -10.75
C SER A 253 -8.52 -3.62 -10.55
N LYS A 254 -9.29 -3.05 -9.61
CA LYS A 254 -9.36 -1.60 -9.39
C LYS A 254 -8.56 -1.18 -8.15
N PHE A 255 -7.30 -1.60 -8.11
CA PHE A 255 -6.29 -0.87 -7.33
C PHE A 255 -6.07 0.49 -8.01
N PRO A 256 -5.97 1.60 -7.26
CA PRO A 256 -6.86 2.75 -7.43
C PRO A 256 -6.72 3.45 -8.78
N TYR A 257 -7.87 3.54 -9.45
CA TYR A 257 -8.22 4.34 -10.64
C TYR A 257 -7.13 5.28 -11.18
N LEU A 258 -6.65 5.02 -12.39
CA LEU A 258 -6.43 6.07 -13.38
C LEU A 258 -7.75 6.20 -14.16
N PRO A 259 -8.40 7.38 -14.24
CA PRO A 259 -9.59 7.54 -15.04
C PRO A 259 -9.29 7.32 -16.52
N SER A 260 -9.93 6.34 -17.15
CA SER A 260 -10.19 6.40 -18.58
C SER A 260 -11.44 7.24 -18.81
N GLY A 261 -11.25 8.52 -19.12
CA GLY A 261 -12.17 9.24 -20.01
C GLY A 261 -13.50 9.81 -19.46
N GLN A 262 -13.60 10.25 -18.21
CA GLN A 262 -14.65 11.20 -17.83
C GLN A 262 -14.11 12.36 -16.98
N PRO A 263 -14.53 13.61 -17.24
CA PRO A 263 -14.11 14.76 -16.45
C PRO A 263 -14.65 14.61 -15.03
N ALA A 264 -13.76 14.76 -14.05
CA ALA A 264 -14.12 14.87 -12.64
C ALA A 264 -15.07 16.05 -12.48
N LEU A 265 -16.37 15.78 -12.40
CA LEU A 265 -17.32 16.79 -11.96
C LEU A 265 -17.28 16.87 -10.44
N THR A 266 -16.67 17.97 -10.02
CA THR A 266 -16.82 18.71 -8.77
C THR A 266 -16.00 18.27 -7.55
N PRO A 267 -15.33 19.22 -6.86
CA PRO A 267 -14.44 18.95 -5.73
C PRO A 267 -15.22 18.77 -4.41
N CYS A 268 -14.49 18.18 -3.45
CA CYS A 268 -14.82 18.11 -2.03
C CYS A 268 -15.42 19.40 -1.45
N ARG A 269 -16.30 19.23 -0.47
CA ARG A 269 -16.42 20.13 0.67
C ARG A 269 -16.19 19.32 1.94
#